data_AF-A0A8W8NYJ9-F1
#
_entry.id   AF-A0A8W8NYJ9-F1
#
_cell.length_a   1.000
_cell.length_b   1.000
_cell.length_c   1.000
_cell.angle_alpha   90.00
_cell.angle_beta   90.00
_cell.angle_gamma   90.00
#
_symmetry.space_group_name_H-M   'P 1'
#
loop_
_entity.id
_entity.type
_entity.pdbx_description
1 polymer ?
#
loop_
_entity_poly.entity_id
_entity_poly.type
_entity_poly.pdbx_seq_one_letter_code
_entity_poly.pdbx_strand_id
1 'polypeptide(L)'
;IRRYQRRMYAMYGDKYEINPATLWPTKDEIAKENHRDTFFDIPLEESFERIRLSNEEKAENLRKSEELIEKNMLKMKDWLKAYEERKRNAQLKEERSAEKKRLTEEKLYDHFGYQISVNTTKAKDYLRDLAEQEKKERKLQYKQDKQERERAQLKELLHKEAE
;
A
#
# COMPACT_ATOMS: atom_id res chain seq x y z
N ILE A 1 37.33 54.90 13.90
CA ILE A 1 37.48 56.12 14.76
C ILE A 1 36.30 56.26 15.74
N ARG A 2 35.04 56.38 15.28
CA ARG A 2 33.85 56.53 16.17
C ARG A 2 33.65 55.42 17.22
N ARG A 3 34.03 54.16 16.92
CA ARG A 3 33.98 53.05 17.92
C ARG A 3 34.94 53.27 19.10
N TYR A 4 36.13 53.81 18.84
CA TYR A 4 37.12 54.11 19.88
C TYR A 4 36.67 55.33 20.71
N GLN A 5 36.15 56.37 20.05
CA GLN A 5 35.59 57.55 20.70
C GLN A 5 34.39 57.20 21.61
N ARG A 6 33.45 56.36 21.15
CA ARG A 6 32.35 55.84 22.00
C ARG A 6 32.88 55.11 23.23
N ARG A 7 33.92 54.30 23.06
CA ARG A 7 34.53 53.53 24.16
C ARG A 7 35.23 54.44 25.17
N MET A 8 35.96 55.46 24.73
CA MET A 8 36.65 56.40 25.62
C MET A 8 35.66 57.33 26.33
N TYR A 9 34.63 57.80 25.64
CA TYR A 9 33.55 58.58 26.26
C TYR A 9 32.78 57.77 27.32
N ALA A 10 32.52 56.48 27.06
CA ALA A 10 31.89 55.60 28.06
C ALA A 10 32.75 55.37 29.32
N MET A 11 34.09 55.41 29.21
CA MET A 11 35.01 55.21 30.34
C MET A 11 35.30 56.49 31.12
N TYR A 12 35.47 57.62 30.43
CA TYR A 12 35.98 58.86 31.04
C TYR A 12 34.96 60.00 31.05
N GLY A 13 33.81 59.82 30.39
CA GLY A 13 32.76 60.82 30.27
C GLY A 13 33.24 62.12 29.63
N ASP A 14 32.73 63.24 30.12
CA ASP A 14 33.02 64.58 29.59
C ASP A 14 34.48 65.03 29.77
N LYS A 15 35.28 64.32 30.59
CA LYS A 15 36.71 64.62 30.79
C LYS A 15 37.55 64.47 29.52
N TYR A 16 37.06 63.72 28.54
CA TYR A 16 37.77 63.43 27.29
C TYR A 16 37.34 64.36 26.14
N GLU A 17 36.58 65.43 26.43
CA GLU A 17 36.17 66.50 25.50
C GLU A 17 35.65 66.01 24.12
N ILE A 18 34.98 64.85 24.09
CA ILE A 18 34.26 64.40 22.89
C ILE A 18 32.85 64.98 22.91
N ASN A 19 32.42 65.55 21.79
CA ASN A 19 31.03 65.95 21.61
C ASN A 19 30.11 64.70 21.60
N PRO A 20 29.14 64.58 22.53
CA PRO A 20 28.24 63.43 22.60
C PRO A 20 27.33 63.29 21.37
N ALA A 21 27.03 64.38 20.66
CA ALA A 21 26.22 64.34 19.44
C ALA A 21 26.90 63.54 18.33
N THR A 22 28.24 63.57 18.26
CA THR A 22 29.00 62.81 17.27
C THR A 22 29.05 61.30 17.53
N LEU A 23 28.55 60.82 18.67
CA LEU A 23 28.51 59.40 19.02
C LEU A 23 27.30 58.66 18.45
N TRP A 24 26.21 59.40 18.18
CA TRP A 24 25.02 58.87 17.53
C TRP A 24 25.33 58.47 16.09
N PRO A 25 24.63 57.44 15.54
CA PRO A 25 24.78 57.04 14.15
C PRO A 25 24.53 58.22 13.20
N THR A 26 25.19 58.22 12.04
CA THR A 26 24.86 59.20 10.99
C THR A 26 23.52 58.85 10.35
N LYS A 27 22.91 59.81 9.65
CA LYS A 27 21.68 59.59 8.87
C LYS A 27 21.83 58.42 7.88
N ASP A 28 23.00 58.27 7.27
CA ASP A 28 23.30 57.17 6.34
C ASP A 28 23.40 55.82 7.05
N GLU A 29 23.94 55.78 8.28
CA GLU A 29 23.99 54.56 9.10
C GLU A 29 22.58 54.15 9.55
N ILE A 30 21.72 55.11 9.93
CA ILE A 30 20.32 54.86 10.29
C ILE A 30 19.53 54.37 9.09
N ALA A 31 19.71 54.95 7.92
CA ALA A 31 19.03 54.51 6.71
C ALA A 31 19.42 53.06 6.34
N LYS A 32 20.70 52.70 6.49
CA LYS A 32 21.18 51.32 6.27
C LYS A 32 20.59 50.33 7.26
N GLU A 33 20.49 50.71 8.53
CA GLU A 33 19.88 49.86 9.57
C GLU A 33 18.37 49.70 9.32
N ASN A 34 17.65 50.79 9.05
CA ASN A 34 16.22 50.72 8.72
C ASN A 34 15.96 49.87 7.47
N HIS A 35 16.80 49.98 6.45
CA HIS A 35 16.70 49.10 5.28
C HIS A 35 16.90 47.64 5.68
N ARG A 36 17.95 47.32 6.44
CA ARG A 36 18.17 45.98 6.98
C ARG A 36 16.93 45.49 7.73
N ASP A 37 16.42 46.27 8.69
CA ASP A 37 15.25 45.90 9.49
C ASP A 37 14.03 45.62 8.58
N THR A 38 13.76 46.46 7.59
CA THR A 38 12.65 46.21 6.65
C THR A 38 12.84 44.99 5.75
N PHE A 39 14.08 44.56 5.48
CA PHE A 39 14.34 43.38 4.65
C PHE A 39 14.35 42.08 5.45
N PHE A 40 14.80 42.12 6.70
CA PHE A 40 14.99 40.93 7.52
C PHE A 40 13.88 40.71 8.54
N ASP A 41 13.32 41.79 9.09
CA ASP A 41 12.28 41.72 10.10
C ASP A 41 10.90 41.89 9.46
N ILE A 42 9.96 41.07 9.94
CA ILE A 42 8.58 41.08 9.50
C ILE A 42 7.78 41.94 10.50
N PRO A 43 6.87 42.82 10.03
CA PRO A 43 5.94 43.52 10.90
C PRO A 43 5.14 42.56 11.78
N LEU A 44 4.78 43.01 12.98
CA LEU A 44 4.11 42.16 13.97
C LEU A 44 2.76 41.66 13.46
N GLU A 45 2.01 42.51 12.78
CA GLU A 45 0.71 42.20 12.18
C GLU A 45 0.83 41.10 11.12
N GLU A 46 1.82 41.21 10.23
CA GLU A 46 2.09 40.18 9.21
C GLU A 46 2.52 38.85 9.85
N SER A 47 3.28 38.89 10.95
CA SER A 47 3.66 37.69 11.69
C SER A 47 2.44 36.98 12.27
N PHE A 48 1.49 37.72 12.86
CA PHE A 48 0.26 37.13 13.38
C PHE A 48 -0.62 36.53 12.28
N GLU A 49 -0.74 37.20 11.13
CA GLU A 49 -1.48 36.65 10.00
C GLU A 49 -0.82 35.37 9.45
N ARG A 50 0.51 35.32 9.36
CA ARG A 50 1.24 34.09 8.95
C ARG A 50 1.00 32.95 9.94
N ILE A 51 1.02 33.23 11.25
CA ILE A 51 0.75 32.23 12.28
C ILE A 51 -0.69 31.72 12.18
N ARG A 52 -1.64 32.65 11.99
CA ARG A 52 -3.06 32.32 11.82
C ARG A 52 -3.28 31.41 10.62
N LEU A 53 -2.79 31.79 9.45
CA LEU A 53 -2.89 30.99 8.22
C LEU A 53 -2.24 29.61 8.40
N SER A 54 -1.05 29.54 8.99
CA SER A 54 -0.39 28.27 9.26
C SER A 54 -1.20 27.36 10.20
N ASN A 55 -1.86 27.93 11.20
CA ASN A 55 -2.70 27.18 12.12
C ASN A 55 -3.99 26.69 11.44
N GLU A 56 -4.62 27.52 10.61
CA GLU A 56 -5.80 27.16 9.82
C GLU A 56 -5.47 26.02 8.84
N GLU A 57 -4.33 26.10 8.13
CA GLU A 57 -3.86 25.03 7.25
C GLU A 57 -3.60 23.71 8.00
N LYS A 58 -2.94 23.79 9.17
CA LYS A 58 -2.70 22.61 10.02
C LYS A 58 -4.00 21.99 10.49
N ALA A 59 -4.96 22.81 10.94
CA ALA A 59 -6.26 22.34 11.39
C ALA A 59 -7.02 21.65 10.24
N GLU A 60 -7.04 22.23 9.05
CA GLU A 60 -7.68 21.62 7.88
C GLU A 60 -7.00 20.32 7.43
N ASN A 61 -5.66 20.26 7.50
CA ASN A 61 -4.92 19.02 7.20
C ASN A 61 -5.21 17.91 8.22
N LEU A 62 -5.32 18.26 9.50
CA LEU A 62 -5.72 17.32 10.55
C LEU A 62 -7.13 16.79 10.30
N ARG A 63 -8.10 17.68 10.05
CA ARG A 63 -9.49 17.29 9.76
C ARG A 63 -9.58 16.36 8.55
N LYS A 64 -8.89 16.68 7.44
CA LYS A 64 -8.85 15.81 6.24
C LYS A 64 -8.25 14.44 6.56
N SER A 65 -7.22 14.40 7.41
CA SER A 65 -6.57 13.16 7.82
C SER A 65 -7.51 12.32 8.67
N GLU A 66 -8.20 12.93 9.62
CA GLU A 66 -9.21 12.28 10.47
C GLU A 66 -10.37 11.72 9.63
N GLU A 67 -10.93 12.50 8.72
CA GLU A 67 -11.99 12.04 7.81
C GLU A 67 -11.55 10.84 6.96
N LEU A 68 -10.29 10.84 6.49
CA LEU A 68 -9.74 9.71 5.73
C LEU A 68 -9.59 8.47 6.62
N ILE A 69 -9.12 8.65 7.85
CA ILE A 69 -8.99 7.57 8.83
C ILE A 69 -10.37 6.98 9.11
N GLU A 70 -11.38 7.79 9.40
CA GLU A 70 -12.76 7.33 9.65
C GLU A 70 -13.32 6.52 8.46
N LYS A 71 -13.17 7.03 7.23
CA LYS A 71 -13.59 6.32 6.01
C LYS A 71 -12.90 4.97 5.86
N ASN A 72 -11.62 4.88 6.20
CA ASN A 72 -10.85 3.63 6.14
C ASN A 72 -11.24 2.68 7.28
N MET A 73 -11.48 3.19 8.48
CA MET A 73 -11.91 2.41 9.64
C MET A 73 -13.27 1.76 9.41
N LEU A 74 -14.19 2.44 8.70
CA LEU A 74 -15.46 1.85 8.28
C LEU A 74 -15.26 0.64 7.35
N LYS A 75 -14.31 0.72 6.42
CA LYS A 75 -13.98 -0.36 5.45
C LYS A 75 -13.07 -1.44 6.04
N MET A 76 -12.48 -1.22 7.20
CA MET A 76 -11.49 -2.10 7.81
C MET A 76 -12.04 -3.51 8.05
N LYS A 77 -13.31 -3.62 8.49
CA LYS A 77 -13.96 -4.91 8.75
C LYS A 77 -14.09 -5.76 7.48
N ASP A 78 -14.39 -5.13 6.36
CA ASP A 78 -14.52 -5.84 5.08
C ASP A 78 -13.16 -6.27 4.54
N TRP A 79 -12.13 -5.43 4.71
CA TRP A 79 -10.75 -5.79 4.34
C TRP A 79 -10.21 -6.96 5.16
N LEU A 80 -10.51 -7.01 6.46
CA LEU A 80 -10.15 -8.13 7.32
C LEU A 80 -10.82 -9.43 6.85
N LYS A 81 -12.13 -9.40 6.59
CA LYS A 81 -12.85 -10.56 6.06
C LYS A 81 -12.27 -11.04 4.72
N ALA A 82 -12.03 -10.12 3.80
CA ALA A 82 -11.43 -10.44 2.50
C ALA A 82 -9.99 -10.97 2.64
N TYR A 83 -9.24 -10.54 3.65
CA TYR A 83 -7.91 -11.07 3.94
C TYR A 83 -7.98 -12.50 4.50
N GLU A 84 -8.85 -12.74 5.47
CA GLU A 84 -9.06 -14.07 6.06
C GLU A 84 -9.54 -15.07 5.02
N GLU A 85 -10.46 -14.68 4.14
CA GLU A 85 -10.92 -15.52 3.04
C GLU A 85 -9.78 -15.84 2.07
N ARG A 86 -8.96 -14.85 1.70
CA ARG A 86 -7.76 -15.09 0.87
C ARG A 86 -6.79 -16.04 1.54
N LYS A 87 -6.56 -15.91 2.85
CA LYS A 87 -5.69 -16.80 3.62
C LYS A 87 -6.23 -18.23 3.62
N ARG A 88 -7.51 -18.42 3.91
CA ARG A 88 -8.17 -19.75 3.89
C ARG A 88 -8.09 -20.38 2.50
N ASN A 89 -8.38 -19.60 1.46
CA ASN A 89 -8.31 -20.08 0.08
C ASN A 89 -6.88 -20.43 -0.34
N ALA A 90 -5.87 -19.71 0.14
CA ALA A 90 -4.47 -20.04 -0.10
C ALA A 90 -4.08 -21.36 0.58
N GLN A 91 -4.45 -21.54 1.85
CA GLN A 91 -4.21 -22.78 2.60
C GLN A 91 -4.87 -23.98 1.92
N LEU A 92 -6.15 -23.86 1.55
CA LEU A 92 -6.88 -24.93 0.89
C LEU A 92 -6.33 -25.26 -0.51
N LYS A 93 -5.79 -24.27 -1.24
CA LYS A 93 -5.07 -24.51 -2.50
C LYS A 93 -3.75 -25.24 -2.27
N GLU A 94 -3.03 -24.90 -1.21
CA GLU A 94 -1.77 -25.54 -0.85
C GLU A 94 -2.00 -27.00 -0.44
N GLU A 95 -2.99 -27.26 0.42
CA GLU A 95 -3.41 -28.60 0.82
C GLU A 95 -3.82 -29.45 -0.39
N ARG A 96 -4.69 -28.92 -1.26
CA ARG A 96 -5.07 -29.62 -2.50
C ARG A 96 -3.90 -29.87 -3.44
N SER A 97 -2.94 -28.96 -3.49
CA SER A 97 -1.72 -29.12 -4.29
C SER A 97 -0.83 -30.21 -3.70
N ALA A 98 -0.66 -30.24 -2.38
CA ALA A 98 0.08 -31.26 -1.66
C ALA A 98 -0.58 -32.64 -1.83
N GLU A 99 -1.90 -32.75 -1.66
CA GLU A 99 -2.66 -33.98 -1.86
C GLU A 99 -2.52 -34.50 -3.30
N LYS A 100 -2.67 -33.63 -4.31
CA LYS A 100 -2.46 -33.98 -5.72
C LYS A 100 -1.04 -34.49 -5.99
N LYS A 101 -0.02 -33.85 -5.40
CA LYS A 101 1.36 -34.31 -5.51
C LYS A 101 1.53 -35.70 -4.91
N ARG A 102 1.02 -35.93 -3.70
CA ARG A 102 1.08 -37.23 -3.03
C ARG A 102 0.40 -38.33 -3.85
N LEU A 103 -0.81 -38.07 -4.35
CA LEU A 103 -1.51 -39.02 -5.23
C LEU A 103 -0.74 -39.30 -6.52
N THR A 104 -0.09 -38.29 -7.08
CA THR A 104 0.74 -38.46 -8.30
C THR A 104 1.97 -39.31 -8.00
N GLU A 105 2.64 -39.08 -6.86
CA GLU A 105 3.79 -39.85 -6.41
C GLU A 105 3.42 -41.31 -6.11
N GLU A 106 2.27 -41.55 -5.50
CA GLU A 106 1.74 -42.89 -5.24
C GLU A 106 1.45 -43.66 -6.53
N LYS A 107 0.75 -43.04 -7.50
CA LYS A 107 0.51 -43.65 -8.82
C LYS A 107 1.82 -44.00 -9.56
N LEU A 108 2.82 -43.13 -9.46
CA LEU A 108 4.15 -43.40 -10.04
C LEU A 108 4.84 -44.54 -9.30
N TYR A 109 4.72 -44.60 -7.97
CA TYR A 109 5.28 -45.68 -7.17
C TYR A 109 4.61 -47.03 -7.51
N ASP A 110 3.29 -47.09 -7.66
CA ASP A 110 2.57 -48.32 -8.02
C ASP A 110 2.98 -48.85 -9.40
N HIS A 111 3.22 -47.95 -10.36
CA HIS A 111 3.59 -48.34 -11.71
C HIS A 111 5.07 -48.75 -11.82
N PHE A 112 5.97 -48.04 -11.15
CA PHE A 112 7.41 -48.24 -11.31
C PHE A 112 8.06 -49.06 -10.17
N GLY A 113 7.43 -49.16 -9.01
CA GLY A 113 7.91 -49.90 -7.83
C GLY A 113 8.98 -49.18 -6.99
N TYR A 114 9.34 -47.94 -7.34
CA TYR A 114 10.31 -47.12 -6.61
C TYR A 114 9.94 -45.64 -6.68
N GLN A 115 10.49 -44.84 -5.74
CA GLN A 115 10.21 -43.40 -5.70
C GLN A 115 10.88 -42.69 -6.88
N ILE A 116 10.07 -42.16 -7.79
CA ILE A 116 10.50 -41.37 -8.94
C ILE A 116 9.99 -39.93 -8.78
N SER A 117 10.86 -38.95 -9.04
CA SER A 117 10.44 -37.56 -9.12
C SER A 117 9.55 -37.33 -10.35
N VAL A 118 8.45 -36.59 -10.16
CA VAL A 118 7.49 -36.19 -11.20
C VAL A 118 8.14 -35.46 -12.39
N ASN A 119 9.32 -34.86 -12.19
CA ASN A 119 10.00 -34.07 -13.22
C ASN A 119 10.79 -34.91 -14.25
N THR A 120 10.98 -36.20 -14.00
CA THR A 120 11.70 -37.10 -14.91
C THR A 120 10.93 -37.30 -16.22
N THR A 121 11.66 -37.56 -17.32
CA THR A 121 11.05 -37.79 -18.65
C THR A 121 10.08 -38.97 -18.65
N LYS A 122 10.49 -40.10 -18.06
CA LYS A 122 9.67 -41.32 -17.93
C LYS A 122 8.35 -41.09 -17.16
N ALA A 123 8.40 -40.33 -16.06
CA ALA A 123 7.20 -40.01 -15.28
C ALA A 123 6.25 -39.11 -16.07
N LYS A 124 6.77 -38.13 -16.82
CA LYS A 124 5.96 -37.23 -17.65
C LYS A 124 5.24 -37.96 -18.78
N ASP A 125 5.93 -38.92 -19.42
CA ASP A 125 5.33 -39.72 -20.50
C ASP A 125 4.20 -40.60 -19.95
N TYR A 126 4.43 -41.29 -18.83
CA TYR A 126 3.39 -42.08 -18.17
C TYR A 126 2.18 -41.25 -17.72
N LEU A 127 2.40 -40.07 -17.12
CA LEU A 127 1.32 -39.18 -16.71
C LEU A 127 0.54 -38.62 -17.90
N ARG A 128 1.18 -38.43 -19.05
CA ARG A 128 0.52 -38.03 -20.30
C ARG A 128 -0.39 -39.16 -20.80
N ASP A 129 0.09 -40.39 -20.85
CA ASP A 129 -0.68 -41.54 -21.30
C ASP A 129 -1.90 -41.79 -20.39
N LEU A 130 -1.71 -41.68 -19.08
CA LEU A 130 -2.79 -41.78 -18.10
C LEU A 130 -3.86 -40.69 -18.32
N ALA A 131 -3.44 -39.45 -18.57
CA ALA A 131 -4.37 -38.36 -18.85
C ALA A 131 -5.16 -38.56 -20.15
N GLU A 132 -4.56 -39.19 -21.17
CA GLU A 132 -5.27 -39.55 -22.40
C GLU A 132 -6.29 -40.67 -22.19
N GLN A 133 -5.96 -41.67 -21.38
CA GLN A 133 -6.88 -42.75 -21.01
C GLN A 133 -8.07 -42.20 -20.22
N GLU A 134 -7.83 -41.42 -19.16
CA GLU A 134 -8.91 -40.79 -18.38
C GLU A 134 -9.81 -39.90 -19.25
N LYS A 135 -9.24 -39.18 -20.24
CA LYS A 135 -10.02 -38.34 -21.15
C LYS A 135 -10.91 -39.17 -22.09
N LYS A 136 -10.43 -40.33 -22.55
CA LYS A 136 -11.22 -41.26 -23.37
C LYS A 136 -12.36 -41.86 -22.56
N GLU A 137 -12.08 -42.29 -21.33
CA GLU A 137 -13.09 -42.84 -20.41
C GLU A 137 -14.15 -41.81 -20.03
N ARG A 138 -13.77 -40.59 -19.65
CA ARG A 138 -14.74 -39.51 -19.36
C ARG A 138 -15.65 -39.20 -20.55
N LYS A 139 -15.10 -39.23 -21.76
CA LYS A 139 -15.90 -39.04 -22.99
C LYS A 139 -16.87 -40.20 -23.22
N LEU A 140 -16.49 -41.43 -22.89
CA LEU A 140 -17.35 -42.59 -23.01
C LEU A 140 -18.49 -42.53 -21.97
N GLN A 141 -18.15 -42.23 -20.71
CA GLN A 141 -19.12 -42.03 -19.63
C GLN A 141 -20.11 -40.91 -19.96
N TYR A 142 -19.63 -39.76 -20.44
CA TYR A 142 -20.51 -38.66 -20.87
C TYR A 142 -21.48 -39.08 -22.00
N LYS A 143 -21.03 -39.91 -22.94
CA LYS A 143 -21.90 -40.43 -24.01
C LYS A 143 -22.94 -41.42 -23.46
N GLN A 144 -22.54 -42.28 -22.52
CA GLN A 144 -23.44 -43.23 -21.87
C GLN A 144 -24.50 -42.50 -21.03
N ASP A 145 -24.10 -41.51 -20.22
CA ASP A 145 -25.02 -40.67 -19.45
C ASP A 145 -26.01 -39.92 -20.33
N LYS A 146 -25.55 -39.44 -21.50
CA LYS A 146 -26.41 -38.79 -22.48
C LYS A 146 -27.43 -39.77 -23.07
N GLN A 147 -27.01 -40.97 -23.45
CA GLN A 147 -27.90 -42.01 -23.98
C GLN A 147 -28.91 -42.50 -22.93
N GLU A 148 -28.50 -42.62 -21.67
CA GLU A 148 -29.40 -42.98 -20.55
C GLU A 148 -30.44 -41.88 -20.30
N ARG A 149 -30.04 -40.60 -20.35
CA ARG A 149 -30.99 -39.47 -20.25
C ARG A 149 -31.99 -39.45 -21.41
N GLU A 150 -31.53 -39.67 -22.64
CA GLU A 150 -32.40 -39.73 -23.83
C GLU A 150 -33.37 -40.91 -23.74
N ARG A 151 -32.90 -42.09 -23.28
CA ARG A 151 -33.75 -43.27 -23.05
C ARG A 151 -34.77 -43.05 -21.93
N ALA A 152 -34.40 -42.36 -20.86
CA ALA A 152 -35.31 -42.01 -19.77
C ALA A 152 -36.43 -41.08 -20.27
N GLN A 153 -36.08 -40.06 -21.06
CA GLN A 153 -37.06 -39.16 -21.68
C GLN A 153 -37.99 -39.88 -22.67
N LEU A 154 -37.47 -40.80 -23.47
CA LEU A 154 -38.27 -41.64 -24.37
C LEU A 154 -39.25 -42.57 -23.62
N LYS A 155 -38.84 -43.13 -22.49
CA LYS A 155 -39.73 -43.94 -21.64
C LYS A 155 -40.84 -43.10 -20.99
N GLU A 156 -40.54 -41.89 -20.54
CA GLU A 156 -41.55 -40.96 -20.01
C GLU A 156 -42.57 -40.55 -21.07
N LEU A 157 -42.14 -40.35 -22.32
CA LEU A 157 -43.03 -40.04 -23.44
C LEU A 157 -43.91 -41.24 -23.83
N LEU A 158 -43.34 -42.45 -23.89
CA LEU A 158 -44.10 -43.68 -24.15
C LEU A 158 -45.11 -44.00 -23.05
N HIS A 159 -44.79 -43.72 -21.78
CA HIS A 159 -45.73 -43.87 -20.68
C HIS A 159 -46.88 -42.85 -20.77
N LYS A 160 -46.64 -41.65 -21.31
CA LYS A 160 -47.67 -40.63 -21.55
C LYS A 160 -48.56 -40.91 -22.78
N GLU A 161 -48.07 -41.67 -23.75
CA GLU A 161 -48.88 -42.09 -24.92
C GLU A 161 -49.70 -43.35 -24.66
N ALA A 162 -49.37 -44.12 -23.62
CA ALA A 162 -50.08 -45.35 -23.23
C ALA A 162 -51.18 -45.13 -22.17
N GLU A 163 -51.28 -43.93 -21.61
CA GLU A 163 -52.40 -43.44 -20.76
C GLU A 163 -53.40 -42.62 -21.61
#